data_AF-A0A7Y7I094-F1
#
_entry.id   AF-A0A7Y7I094-F1
#
_cell.length_a   1.000
_cell.length_b   1.000
_cell.length_c   1.000
_cell.angle_alpha   90.00
_cell.angle_beta   90.00
_cell.angle_gamma   90.00
#
_symmetry.space_group_name_H-M   'P 1'
#
loop_
_entity.id
_entity.type
_entity.pdbx_description
1 polymer ?
#
loop_
_entity_poly.entity_id
_entity_poly.type
_entity_poly.pdbx_seq_one_letter_code
_entity_poly.pdbx_strand_id
1 'polypeptide(L)'
;MHRYVLATSALVGMLLGFAASAEPIKLPVDSDERGSVYVAPNVNPTETSATVNGATIGVQRPDGSGTYIGTDTSTPRPTYSLGASTGGNVSFSGGVQSDGKANNGVKAGVTIKY
;
A
#
# COMPACT_ATOMS: atom_id res chain seq x y z
N MET A 1 -20.51 -59.85 -18.26
CA MET A 1 -21.66 -58.92 -18.10
C MET A 1 -21.78 -58.56 -16.63
N HIS A 2 -22.11 -57.29 -16.34
CA HIS A 2 -22.04 -56.55 -15.05
C HIS A 2 -20.60 -56.10 -14.71
N ARG A 3 -20.30 -54.83 -14.38
CA ARG A 3 -20.96 -53.91 -13.44
C ARG A 3 -20.72 -52.41 -13.80
N TYR A 4 -21.72 -51.59 -13.48
CA TYR A 4 -21.73 -50.12 -13.35
C TYR A 4 -20.63 -49.61 -12.37
N VAL A 5 -20.11 -48.37 -12.32
CA VAL A 5 -20.74 -47.03 -12.20
C VAL A 5 -19.65 -45.93 -12.39
N LEU A 6 -20.08 -44.81 -12.98
CA LEU A 6 -19.50 -43.47 -13.09
C LEU A 6 -18.94 -42.88 -11.76
N ALA A 7 -17.74 -42.30 -11.73
CA ALA A 7 -17.37 -41.35 -10.68
C ALA A 7 -16.31 -40.35 -11.17
N THR A 8 -16.81 -39.20 -11.61
CA THR A 8 -16.10 -37.93 -11.78
C THR A 8 -15.31 -37.58 -10.53
N SER A 9 -13.98 -37.65 -10.61
CA SER A 9 -13.08 -37.12 -9.59
C SER A 9 -13.05 -35.60 -9.67
N ALA A 10 -13.71 -35.01 -8.68
CA ALA A 10 -13.88 -33.60 -8.42
C ALA A 10 -12.56 -32.82 -8.43
N LEU A 11 -12.54 -31.83 -9.32
CA LEU A 11 -12.22 -30.41 -9.07
C LEU A 11 -11.96 -30.06 -7.58
N VAL A 12 -10.75 -30.30 -7.09
CA VAL A 12 -10.23 -29.68 -5.85
C VAL A 12 -8.82 -29.17 -6.14
N GLY A 13 -8.74 -28.22 -7.06
CA GLY A 13 -7.56 -27.42 -7.34
C GLY A 13 -7.71 -26.06 -6.68
N MET A 14 -7.64 -26.05 -5.35
CA MET A 14 -7.13 -24.97 -4.50
C MET A 14 -7.10 -23.57 -5.15
N LEU A 15 -8.17 -22.79 -4.89
CA LEU A 15 -8.17 -21.33 -5.02
C LEU A 15 -7.12 -20.77 -4.04
N LEU A 16 -5.85 -20.79 -4.45
CA LEU A 16 -4.82 -19.94 -3.88
C LEU A 16 -5.12 -18.53 -4.39
N GLY A 17 -6.01 -17.84 -3.68
CA GLY A 17 -6.16 -16.41 -3.81
C GLY A 17 -4.82 -15.77 -3.49
N PHE A 18 -4.03 -15.46 -4.51
CA PHE A 18 -2.94 -14.53 -4.40
C PHE A 18 -3.54 -13.22 -3.93
N ALA A 19 -3.41 -12.92 -2.64
CA ALA A 19 -3.50 -11.55 -2.16
C ALA A 19 -2.30 -10.80 -2.76
N ALA A 20 -2.43 -10.42 -4.03
CA ALA A 20 -1.56 -9.45 -4.64
C ALA A 20 -1.83 -8.15 -3.89
N SER A 21 -0.99 -7.86 -2.88
CA SER A 21 -0.92 -6.52 -2.32
C SER A 21 -0.37 -5.63 -3.42
N ALA A 22 -1.26 -5.12 -4.26
CA ALA A 22 -0.90 -4.22 -5.34
C ALA A 22 -0.17 -3.03 -4.71
N GLU A 23 1.03 -2.73 -5.21
CA GLU A 23 1.71 -1.50 -4.83
C GLU A 23 0.78 -0.31 -5.15
N PRO A 24 0.69 0.69 -4.25
CA PRO A 24 -0.16 1.86 -4.49
C PRO A 24 0.17 2.48 -5.84
N ILE A 25 -0.85 2.72 -6.65
CA ILE A 25 -0.68 3.37 -7.96
C ILE A 25 -0.12 4.77 -7.75
N LYS A 26 1.08 5.04 -8.27
CA LYS A 26 1.70 6.37 -8.27
C LYS A 26 1.27 7.13 -9.53
N LEU A 27 0.42 8.13 -9.37
CA LEU A 27 -0.03 9.00 -10.45
C LEU A 27 0.95 10.18 -10.57
N PRO A 28 1.67 10.34 -11.69
CA PRO A 28 2.57 11.47 -11.87
C PRO A 28 1.79 12.77 -12.00
N VAL A 29 2.20 13.79 -11.25
CA VAL A 29 1.68 15.16 -11.32
C VAL A 29 2.58 16.03 -12.19
N ASP A 30 3.89 15.83 -12.02
CA ASP A 30 4.93 16.48 -12.81
C ASP A 30 6.08 15.48 -13.00
N SER A 31 6.77 15.55 -14.13
CA SER A 31 7.85 14.60 -14.46
C SER A 31 8.86 15.23 -15.42
N ASP A 32 10.12 15.18 -15.03
CA ASP A 32 11.26 15.62 -15.82
C ASP A 32 12.42 14.60 -15.75
N GLU A 33 13.59 14.99 -16.24
CA GLU A 33 14.81 14.19 -16.19
C GLU A 33 15.37 13.95 -14.77
N ARG A 34 14.97 14.78 -13.80
CA ARG A 34 15.40 14.70 -12.40
C ARG A 34 14.50 13.81 -11.56
N GLY A 35 13.26 13.60 -11.98
CA GLY A 35 12.32 12.66 -11.39
C GLY A 35 10.85 13.06 -11.57
N SER A 36 9.98 12.32 -10.89
CA SER A 36 8.53 12.54 -10.92
C SER A 36 8.00 12.91 -9.54
N VAL A 37 7.22 13.98 -9.49
CA VAL A 37 6.31 14.24 -8.36
C VAL A 37 5.06 13.40 -8.60
N TYR A 38 4.62 12.65 -7.58
CA TYR A 38 3.47 11.77 -7.70
C TYR A 38 2.49 11.91 -6.55
N VAL A 39 1.25 11.50 -6.80
CA VAL A 39 0.19 11.27 -5.82
C VAL A 39 -0.21 9.79 -5.91
N ALA A 40 -0.23 9.10 -4.78
CA ALA A 40 -0.69 7.73 -4.64
C ALA A 40 -1.89 7.67 -3.68
N PRO A 41 -3.13 7.73 -4.20
CA PRO A 41 -4.33 7.69 -3.38
C PRO A 41 -4.52 6.30 -2.75
N ASN A 42 -5.00 6.26 -1.50
CA ASN A 42 -5.45 5.03 -0.86
C ASN A 42 -6.88 4.70 -1.34
N VAL A 43 -6.97 3.99 -2.46
CA VAL A 43 -8.25 3.67 -3.10
C VAL A 43 -8.79 2.36 -2.55
N ASN A 44 -10.03 2.39 -2.07
CA ASN A 44 -10.81 1.21 -1.72
C ASN A 44 -11.93 1.01 -2.75
N PRO A 45 -11.68 0.26 -3.83
CA PRO A 45 -12.65 0.01 -4.88
C PRO A 45 -13.69 -1.05 -4.48
N THR A 46 -14.89 -0.90 -5.00
CA THR A 46 -15.99 -1.88 -5.00
C THR A 46 -16.37 -2.17 -6.45
N GLU A 47 -17.36 -3.04 -6.68
CA GLU A 47 -17.82 -3.35 -8.05
C GLU A 47 -18.31 -2.13 -8.83
N THR A 48 -18.85 -1.11 -8.15
CA THR A 48 -19.53 0.03 -8.79
C THR A 48 -18.99 1.40 -8.38
N SER A 49 -18.10 1.46 -7.39
CA SER A 49 -17.61 2.74 -6.85
C SER A 49 -16.22 2.61 -6.25
N ALA A 50 -15.54 3.74 -6.04
CA ALA A 50 -14.26 3.79 -5.34
C ALA A 50 -14.27 4.92 -4.31
N THR A 51 -13.74 4.62 -3.12
CA THR A 51 -13.55 5.62 -2.05
C THR A 51 -12.06 5.87 -1.85
N VAL A 52 -11.68 7.12 -1.56
CA VAL A 52 -10.29 7.50 -1.30
C VAL A 52 -10.14 7.81 0.19
N ASN A 53 -9.32 7.04 0.89
CA ASN A 53 -9.11 7.12 2.33
C ASN A 53 -7.73 7.67 2.67
N GLY A 54 -7.42 8.84 2.12
CA GLY A 54 -6.11 9.47 2.21
C GLY A 54 -5.25 9.25 0.97
N ALA A 55 -4.01 9.75 1.02
CA ALA A 55 -3.08 9.70 -0.09
C ALA A 55 -1.64 9.82 0.41
N THR A 56 -0.71 9.32 -0.41
CA THR A 56 0.72 9.58 -0.29
C THR A 56 1.17 10.49 -1.41
N ILE A 57 1.91 11.54 -1.10
CA ILE A 57 2.59 12.38 -2.08
C ILE A 57 4.08 12.19 -1.93
N GLY A 58 4.79 12.16 -3.04
CA GLY A 58 6.22 11.93 -3.01
C GLY A 58 6.93 12.36 -4.27
N VAL A 59 8.25 12.26 -4.20
CA VAL A 59 9.17 12.45 -5.32
C VAL A 59 9.90 11.14 -5.53
N GLN A 60 9.95 10.69 -6.78
CA GLN A 60 10.69 9.50 -7.20
C GLN A 60 11.70 9.91 -8.27
N ARG A 61 12.99 9.70 -8.03
CA ARG A 61 14.05 9.96 -9.00
C ARG A 61 14.33 8.71 -9.86
N PRO A 62 14.97 8.87 -11.04
CA PRO A 62 15.32 7.76 -11.92
C PRO A 62 16.30 6.75 -11.29
N ASP A 63 17.10 7.19 -10.33
CA ASP A 63 18.04 6.35 -9.56
C ASP A 63 17.34 5.49 -8.48
N GLY A 64 16.00 5.55 -8.39
CA GLY A 64 15.21 4.85 -7.38
C GLY A 64 15.15 5.56 -6.03
N SER A 65 15.90 6.64 -5.83
CA SER A 65 15.82 7.46 -4.62
C SER A 65 14.51 8.25 -4.58
N GLY A 66 14.08 8.60 -3.37
CA GLY A 66 12.83 9.33 -3.23
C GLY A 66 12.51 9.71 -1.80
N THR A 67 11.46 10.51 -1.67
CA THR A 67 10.87 10.88 -0.39
C THR A 67 9.36 10.87 -0.53
N TYR A 68 8.66 10.57 0.54
CA TYR A 68 7.21 10.64 0.58
C TYR A 68 6.71 11.14 1.92
N ILE A 69 5.50 11.70 1.90
CA ILE A 69 4.65 11.91 3.07
C ILE A 69 3.26 11.37 2.73
N GLY A 70 2.61 10.76 3.70
CA GLY A 70 1.33 10.09 3.49
C GLY A 70 0.39 10.24 4.66
N THR A 71 -0.89 10.10 4.35
CA THR A 71 -1.95 10.00 5.33
C THR A 71 -2.91 8.90 4.92
N ASP A 72 -3.30 8.07 5.88
CA ASP A 72 -4.33 7.04 5.71
C ASP A 72 -5.43 7.25 6.74
N THR A 73 -6.65 7.47 6.25
CA THR A 73 -7.87 7.70 7.03
C THR A 73 -8.87 6.55 6.94
N SER A 74 -8.43 5.38 6.45
CA SER A 74 -9.29 4.20 6.28
C SER A 74 -9.81 3.62 7.59
N THR A 75 -9.14 3.95 8.70
CA THR A 75 -9.57 3.57 10.05
C THR A 75 -10.00 4.80 10.84
N PRO A 76 -10.78 4.64 11.93
CA PRO A 76 -11.12 5.75 12.81
C PRO A 76 -9.93 6.48 13.44
N ARG A 77 -8.71 5.93 13.33
CA ARG A 77 -7.46 6.48 13.85
C ARG A 77 -6.53 6.76 12.67
N PRO A 78 -6.51 8.00 12.14
CA PRO A 78 -5.65 8.33 11.03
C PRO A 78 -4.19 8.00 11.33
N THR A 79 -3.49 7.51 10.31
CA THR A 79 -2.04 7.34 10.35
C THR A 79 -1.40 8.36 9.43
N TYR A 80 -0.28 8.93 9.87
CA TYR A 80 0.55 9.80 9.08
C TYR A 80 1.91 9.14 8.93
N SER A 81 2.44 9.13 7.72
CA SER A 81 3.71 8.48 7.40
C SER A 81 4.61 9.42 6.64
N LEU A 82 5.90 9.19 6.74
CA LEU A 82 6.91 9.83 5.93
C LEU A 82 8.08 8.87 5.74
N GLY A 83 8.85 9.08 4.70
CA GLY A 83 10.04 8.27 4.49
C GLY A 83 10.89 8.78 3.34
N ALA A 84 12.13 8.31 3.34
CA ALA A 84 13.10 8.58 2.30
C ALA A 84 13.92 7.32 2.01
N SER A 85 14.35 7.18 0.75
CA SER A 85 15.21 6.09 0.29
C SER A 85 16.29 6.65 -0.62
N THR A 86 17.48 6.09 -0.54
CA THR A 86 18.57 6.41 -1.48
C THR A 86 18.47 5.64 -2.80
N GLY A 87 17.47 4.77 -2.95
CA GLY A 87 17.35 3.85 -4.10
C GLY A 87 18.21 2.59 -3.95
N GLY A 88 19.08 2.54 -2.93
CA GLY A 88 19.89 1.37 -2.56
C GLY A 88 19.44 0.73 -1.24
N ASN A 89 20.41 0.35 -0.40
CA ASN A 89 20.15 -0.36 0.86
C ASN A 89 19.74 0.56 2.03
N VAL A 90 19.92 1.87 1.87
CA VAL A 90 19.67 2.84 2.93
C VAL A 90 18.26 3.43 2.79
N SER A 91 17.46 3.30 3.83
CA SER A 91 16.14 3.91 3.89
C SER A 91 15.74 4.31 5.30
N PHE A 92 14.84 5.27 5.38
CA PHE A 92 14.22 5.76 6.60
C PHE A 92 12.71 5.79 6.39
N SER A 93 11.95 5.29 7.35
CA SER A 93 10.50 5.48 7.42
C SER A 93 10.09 5.85 8.83
N GLY A 94 9.11 6.72 8.94
CA GLY A 94 8.54 7.17 10.19
C GLY A 94 7.03 7.29 10.07
N GLY A 95 6.34 7.14 11.19
CA GLY A 95 4.91 7.35 11.22
C GLY A 95 4.37 7.61 12.60
N VAL A 96 3.20 8.23 12.64
CA VAL A 96 2.43 8.50 13.85
C VAL A 96 0.99 8.02 13.66
N GLN A 97 0.43 7.43 14.71
CA GLN A 97 -0.96 7.02 14.79
C GLN A 97 -1.55 7.53 16.10
N SER A 98 -2.76 8.08 16.05
CA SER A 98 -3.50 8.45 17.27
C SER A 98 -3.80 7.22 18.13
N ASP A 99 -3.72 7.35 19.46
CA ASP A 99 -4.15 6.32 20.41
C ASP A 99 -5.68 6.11 20.47
N GLY A 100 -6.43 6.93 19.73
CA GLY A 100 -7.87 6.80 19.47
C GLY A 100 -8.77 7.55 20.44
N LYS A 101 -9.91 6.92 20.77
CA LYS A 101 -11.15 7.47 21.36
C LYS A 101 -11.01 8.45 22.55
N ALA A 102 -9.85 8.51 23.20
CA ALA A 102 -9.57 9.39 24.33
C ALA A 102 -8.72 10.62 23.98
N ASN A 103 -8.15 10.72 22.77
CA ASN A 103 -7.23 11.79 22.35
C ASN A 103 -6.07 12.03 23.33
N ASN A 104 -5.63 10.98 24.03
CA ASN A 104 -4.69 11.09 25.14
C ASN A 104 -3.24 10.97 24.69
N GLY A 105 -2.98 10.49 23.47
CA GLY A 105 -1.62 10.33 22.98
C GLY A 105 -1.48 9.88 21.53
N VAL A 106 -0.23 9.78 21.10
CA VAL A 106 0.15 9.24 19.78
C VAL A 106 1.12 8.08 19.98
N LYS A 107 1.02 7.09 19.10
CA LYS A 107 2.04 6.07 18.91
C LYS A 107 2.91 6.50 17.74
N ALA A 108 4.20 6.67 17.97
CA ALA A 108 5.17 7.07 16.95
C ALA A 108 6.25 6.01 16.81
N GLY A 109 6.74 5.81 15.60
CA GLY A 109 7.81 4.87 15.30
C GLY A 109 8.68 5.36 14.17
N VAL A 110 9.96 5.01 14.24
CA VAL A 110 10.95 5.26 13.20
C VAL A 110 11.70 3.96 12.93
N THR A 111 11.87 3.67 11.65
CA THR A 111 12.68 2.55 11.15
C THR A 111 13.78 3.11 10.27
N ILE A 112 15.02 2.70 10.53
CA ILE A 112 16.19 3.03 9.72
C ILE A 112 16.78 1.71 9.23
N LYS A 113 17.05 1.62 7.93
CA LYS A 113 17.74 0.51 7.28
C LYS A 113 19.05 1.02 6.68
N TYR A 114 20.11 0.25 6.85
CA TYR A 114 21.45 0.50 6.31
C TYR A 114 22.08 -0.80 5.80
#